data_AF-A0A9N8KI29-F1
#
_entry.id   AF-A0A9N8KI29-F1
#
_cell.length_a   1.000
_cell.length_b   1.000
_cell.length_c   1.000
_cell.angle_alpha   90.00
_cell.angle_beta   90.00
_cell.angle_gamma   90.00
#
_symmetry.space_group_name_H-M   'P 1'
#
loop_
_entity.id
_entity.type
_entity.pdbx_description
1 polymer ?
#
loop_
_entity_poly.entity_id
_entity_poly.type
_entity_poly.pdbx_seq_one_letter_code
_entity_poly.pdbx_strand_id
1 'polypeptide(L)' 'MAPKRSNQPGAISQMYTSLASPDNRSVVTAVAFFAAGVAFLHSSWSEMLLPPL' A
#
# COMPACT_ATOMS: atom_id res chain seq x y z
N MET A 1 -39.65 18.11 0.38
CA MET A 1 -38.62 17.32 -0.33
C MET A 1 -37.26 17.73 0.20
N ALA A 2 -36.59 16.90 1.01
CA ALA A 2 -35.24 17.19 1.47
C ALA A 2 -34.21 16.80 0.38
N PRO A 3 -33.18 17.60 0.11
CA PRO A 3 -32.17 17.25 -0.89
C PRO A 3 -31.37 16.04 -0.39
N LYS A 4 -31.39 14.94 -1.16
CA LYS A 4 -30.42 13.85 -0.99
C LYS A 4 -29.03 14.45 -1.23
N ARG A 5 -28.25 14.65 -0.15
CA ARG A 5 -26.81 14.92 -0.27
C ARG A 5 -26.22 13.77 -1.07
N SER A 6 -25.74 14.06 -2.28
CA SER A 6 -25.00 13.12 -3.09
C SER A 6 -23.74 12.76 -2.33
N ASN A 7 -23.79 11.65 -1.60
CA ASN A 7 -22.65 11.01 -0.96
C ASN A 7 -21.81 10.35 -2.07
N GLN A 8 -21.28 11.16 -2.99
CA GLN A 8 -20.27 10.69 -3.92
C GLN A 8 -19.03 10.39 -3.07
N PRO A 9 -18.54 9.14 -3.09
CA PRO A 9 -17.32 8.82 -2.37
C PRO A 9 -16.23 9.77 -2.86
N GLY A 10 -15.64 10.54 -1.93
CA GLY A 10 -14.58 11.49 -2.27
C GLY A 10 -13.42 10.78 -2.97
N ALA A 11 -12.62 11.52 -3.74
CA ALA A 11 -11.52 10.96 -4.55
C ALA A 11 -10.61 9.99 -3.77
N ILE A 12 -10.39 10.26 -2.48
CA ILE A 12 -9.66 9.40 -1.54
C ILE A 12 -10.35 8.03 -1.37
N SER A 13 -11.68 8.01 -1.17
CA SER A 13 -12.45 6.77 -1.06
C SER A 13 -12.45 5.97 -2.36
N GLN A 14 -12.49 6.64 -3.53
CA GLN A 14 -12.36 5.95 -4.82
C GLN A 14 -10.97 5.34 -4.99
N MET A 15 -9.90 6.05 -4.63
CA MET A 15 -8.54 5.52 -4.63
C MET A 15 -8.40 4.30 -3.72
N TYR A 16 -8.94 4.34 -2.50
CA TYR A 16 -8.93 3.19 -1.59
C TYR A 16 -9.71 2.00 -2.18
N THR A 17 -10.89 2.24 -2.77
CA THR A 17 -11.67 1.16 -3.42
C THR A 17 -10.93 0.58 -4.61
N SER A 18 -10.23 1.39 -5.42
CA SER A 18 -9.45 0.92 -6.54
C SER A 18 -8.17 0.18 -6.11
N LEU A 19 -7.48 0.62 -5.05
CA LEU A 19 -6.28 -0.08 -4.57
C LEU A 19 -6.63 -1.37 -3.80
N ALA A 20 -7.73 -1.37 -3.05
CA ALA A 20 -8.21 -2.53 -2.30
C ALA A 20 -9.15 -3.42 -3.14
N SER A 21 -9.36 -3.11 -4.42
CA SER A 21 -10.18 -3.96 -5.28
C SER A 21 -9.50 -5.33 -5.47
N PRO A 22 -10.28 -6.42 -5.58
CA PRO A 22 -9.74 -7.76 -5.81
C PRO A 22 -8.86 -7.84 -7.06
N ASP A 23 -9.20 -7.07 -8.09
CA ASP A 23 -8.49 -7.03 -9.38
C ASP A 23 -7.05 -6.54 -9.25
N ASN A 24 -6.79 -5.62 -8.31
CA ASN A 24 -5.50 -4.96 -8.17
C ASN A 24 -4.68 -5.52 -7.01
N ARG A 25 -5.27 -6.45 -6.24
CA ARG A 25 -4.67 -7.00 -5.03
C ARG A 25 -3.29 -7.62 -5.26
N SER A 26 -3.12 -8.35 -6.37
CA SER A 26 -1.83 -8.98 -6.71
C SER A 26 -0.74 -7.93 -6.92
N VAL A 27 -1.04 -6.86 -7.67
CA VAL A 27 -0.11 -5.76 -7.94
C VAL A 27 0.22 -5.00 -6.67
N VAL A 28 -0.78 -4.63 -5.88
CA VAL A 28 -0.58 -3.92 -4.60
C VAL A 28 0.26 -4.76 -3.65
N THR A 29 0.00 -6.06 -3.56
CA THR A 29 0.75 -6.99 -2.73
C THR A 29 2.21 -7.07 -3.19
N ALA A 30 2.45 -7.21 -4.50
CA ALA A 30 3.81 -7.26 -5.06
C ALA A 30 4.58 -5.95 -4.80
N VAL A 31 3.97 -4.80 -5.06
CA VAL A 31 4.58 -3.48 -4.79
C VAL A 31 4.86 -3.29 -3.30
N ALA A 32 3.93 -3.71 -2.43
CA ALA A 32 4.11 -3.64 -0.99
C ALA A 32 5.30 -4.49 -0.51
N PHE A 33 5.39 -5.75 -0.94
CA PHE A 33 6.52 -6.62 -0.58
C PHE A 33 7.85 -6.14 -1.16
N PHE A 34 7.86 -5.64 -2.40
CA PHE A 34 9.05 -5.08 -3.01
C PHE A 34 9.56 -3.87 -2.23
N ALA A 35 8.68 -2.90 -1.95
CA ALA A 35 9.04 -1.71 -1.18
C ALA A 35 9.49 -2.06 0.23
N ALA A 36 8.82 -3.02 0.89
CA ALA A 36 9.22 -3.52 2.19
C ALA A 36 10.63 -4.15 2.16
N GLY A 37 10.94 -4.95 1.13
CA GLY A 37 12.26 -5.54 0.95
C GLY A 37 13.36 -4.51 0.71
N VAL A 38 13.11 -3.52 -0.15
CA VAL A 38 14.05 -2.42 -0.40
C VAL A 38 14.29 -1.60 0.87
N ALA A 39 13.22 -1.25 1.59
CA ALA A 39 13.30 -0.50 2.84
C ALA A 39 14.05 -1.30 3.93
N PHE A 40 13.84 -2.62 3.98
CA PHE A 40 14.55 -3.51 4.89
C PHE A 40 16.05 -3.61 4.57
N LEU A 41 16.42 -3.74 3.29
CA LEU A 41 17.83 -3.82 2.89
C LEU A 41 18.57 -2.50 3.12
N HIS A 42 17.89 -1.37 2.88
CA HIS A 42 18.45 -0.04 3.12
C HIS A 42 18.41 0.39 4.60
N SER A 43 17.65 -0.33 5.43
CA SER A 43 17.58 -0.11 6.87
C SER A 43 18.85 -0.60 7.55
N SER A 44 19.18 -0.02 8.71
CA SER A 44 20.25 -0.51 9.60
C SER A 44 20.05 -1.95 10.09
N TRP A 45 18.87 -2.53 9.85
CA TRP A 45 18.61 -3.96 10.07
C TRP A 45 19.37 -4.88 9.11
N SER A 46 19.83 -4.39 7.96
CA SER A 46 20.64 -5.19 7.04
C SER A 46 22.03 -5.52 7.59
N GLU A 47 22.56 -4.69 8.49
CA GLU A 47 23.84 -4.96 9.17
C GLU A 47 23.77 -6.16 10.10
N MET A 48 22.58 -6.53 10.60
CA MET A 48 22.36 -7.75 11.40
C MET A 48 22.53 -9.04 10.56
N LEU A 49 22.38 -8.95 9.23
CA LEU A 49 22.57 -10.08 8.32
C LEU A 49 24.02 -10.26 7.88
N LEU A 50 24.88 -9.27 8.11
CA LEU A 50 26.30 -9.38 7.83
C LEU A 50 26.99 -10.12 8.99
N PRO A 51 27.79 -11.16 8.71
CA PRO A 51 28.56 -11.81 9.76
C PRO A 51 29.52 -10.79 10.39
N PRO A 52 29.68 -10.78 11.72
CA PRO A 52 30.71 -9.98 12.35
C PRO A 52 32.08 -10.43 11.83
N LEU A 53 32.90 -9.48 11.41
CA LEU A 53 34.29 -9.70 10.99
C LEU A 53 35.15 -10.16 12.17
#